data_AF-A0A821M2F8-F1
#
_entry.id   AF-A0A821M2F8-F1
#
_cell.length_a   1.000
_cell.length_b   1.000
_cell.length_c   1.000
_cell.angle_alpha   90.00
_cell.angle_beta   90.00
_cell.angle_gamma   90.00
#
_symmetry.space_group_name_H-M   'P 1'
#
loop_
_entity.id
_entity.type
_entity.pdbx_description
1 polymer ?
#
loop_
_entity_poly.entity_id
_entity_poly.type
_entity_poly.pdbx_seq_one_letter_code
_entity_poly.pdbx_strand_id
1 'polypeptide(L)'
;SDYAKQDDRYVSRYVQQMPIRWLPGDIVTGDEIWSIGTNTYMFGALIFELFHWGACVPYNDLNDDEVLQFFHDLWPTSKQNSIEPSVLFFSTYFPRPNLCNDRLYALIERCLSWSSLDRPSFREISLCIDETTTMLPS
;
A
#
# COMPACT_ATOMS: atom_id res chain seq x y z
N SER A 1 21.86 -36.11 16.63
CA SER A 1 22.04 -34.67 16.90
C SER A 1 21.60 -33.97 15.64
N ASP A 2 20.29 -33.80 15.50
CA ASP A 2 19.66 -33.29 14.29
C ASP A 2 19.71 -31.77 14.32
N TYR A 3 20.59 -31.21 13.51
CA TYR A 3 20.60 -29.79 13.22
C TYR A 3 19.30 -29.44 12.50
N ALA A 4 18.47 -28.67 13.20
CA ALA A 4 17.25 -28.08 12.71
C ALA A 4 17.51 -27.38 11.36
N LYS A 5 16.72 -27.76 10.35
CA LYS A 5 16.46 -26.86 9.23
C LYS A 5 15.70 -25.67 9.82
N GLN A 6 16.43 -24.57 10.02
CA GLN A 6 15.85 -23.30 10.39
C GLN A 6 14.91 -22.91 9.24
N ASP A 7 13.63 -22.98 9.54
CA ASP A 7 12.56 -22.55 8.66
C ASP A 7 12.58 -21.01 8.66
N ASP A 8 13.03 -20.39 7.56
CA ASP A 8 13.10 -18.93 7.39
C ASP A 8 11.72 -18.26 7.32
N ARG A 9 10.65 -18.97 7.70
CA ARG A 9 9.34 -18.37 7.92
C ARG A 9 9.38 -17.54 9.20
N TYR A 10 9.21 -16.23 9.05
CA TYR A 10 8.80 -15.32 10.13
C TYR A 10 7.45 -15.82 10.70
N VAL A 11 7.49 -16.80 11.60
CA VAL A 11 6.30 -17.24 12.34
C VAL A 11 6.14 -16.29 13.51
N SER A 12 5.32 -15.24 13.31
CA SER A 12 4.92 -14.36 14.40
C SER A 12 4.13 -15.19 15.42
N ARG A 13 4.73 -15.39 16.61
CA ARG A 13 4.10 -16.10 17.75
C ARG A 13 3.11 -15.24 18.52
N TYR A 14 2.84 -14.03 18.03
CA TYR A 14 1.75 -13.18 18.49
C TYR A 14 0.68 -13.24 17.42
N VAL A 15 -0.59 -13.35 17.79
CA VAL A 15 -1.69 -12.99 16.89
C VAL A 15 -1.59 -11.48 16.71
N GLN A 16 -0.58 -11.03 15.97
CA GLN A 16 -0.33 -9.65 15.63
C GLN A 16 -1.51 -9.25 14.75
N GLN A 17 -2.35 -8.35 15.24
CA GLN A 17 -3.35 -7.70 14.42
C GLN A 17 -2.61 -7.09 13.22
N MET A 18 -2.84 -7.64 12.04
CA MET A 18 -2.21 -7.15 10.82
C MET A 18 -2.82 -5.79 10.48
N PRO A 19 -2.02 -4.79 10.07
CA PRO A 19 -2.53 -3.48 9.67
C PRO A 19 -3.10 -3.56 8.24
N ILE A 20 -4.21 -4.28 8.07
CA ILE A 20 -4.76 -4.68 6.76
C ILE A 20 -4.97 -3.52 5.77
N ARG A 21 -5.22 -2.30 6.26
CA ARG A 21 -5.41 -1.09 5.44
C ARG A 21 -4.13 -0.56 4.80
N TRP A 22 -2.97 -0.87 5.39
CA TRP A 22 -1.66 -0.48 4.86
C TRP A 22 -1.02 -1.59 4.02
N LEU A 23 -1.65 -2.77 3.96
CA LEU A 23 -1.13 -3.91 3.19
C LEU A 23 -1.78 -3.96 1.80
N PRO A 24 -1.03 -4.37 0.77
CA PRO A 24 -1.62 -4.66 -0.53
C PRO A 24 -2.51 -5.91 -0.43
N GLY A 25 -3.53 -5.98 -1.29
CA GLY A 25 -4.55 -7.03 -1.20
C GLY A 25 -4.01 -8.45 -1.37
N ASP A 26 -2.97 -8.63 -2.18
CA ASP A 26 -2.28 -9.90 -2.39
C ASP A 26 -1.59 -10.45 -1.14
N ILE A 27 -1.10 -9.57 -0.27
CA ILE A 27 -0.54 -9.96 1.04
C ILE A 27 -1.65 -10.25 2.03
N VAL A 28 -2.77 -9.51 1.97
CA VAL A 28 -3.94 -9.75 2.83
C VAL A 28 -4.62 -11.08 2.49
N THR A 29 -4.76 -11.42 1.21
CA THR A 29 -5.38 -12.67 0.74
C THR A 29 -4.44 -13.88 0.85
N GLY A 30 -3.13 -13.64 1.02
CA GLY A 30 -2.11 -14.69 1.15
C GLY A 30 -1.56 -15.20 -0.19
N ASP A 31 -1.73 -14.42 -1.26
CA ASP A 31 -1.40 -14.81 -2.64
C ASP A 31 0.03 -14.42 -3.07
N GLU A 32 0.64 -13.41 -2.42
CA GLU A 32 2.04 -13.01 -2.66
C GLU A 32 2.91 -13.18 -1.41
N ILE A 33 4.23 -13.19 -1.62
CA ILE A 33 5.24 -13.20 -0.57
C ILE A 33 5.68 -11.76 -0.31
N TRP A 34 5.88 -11.41 0.96
CA TRP A 34 6.48 -10.14 1.39
C TRP A 34 7.71 -9.77 0.55
N SER A 35 7.68 -8.59 -0.06
CA SER A 35 8.73 -8.13 -0.96
C SER A 35 9.01 -6.63 -0.77
N ILE A 36 10.00 -6.12 -1.50
CA ILE A 36 10.23 -4.67 -1.60
C ILE A 36 8.99 -3.96 -2.15
N GLY A 37 8.26 -4.59 -3.08
CA GLY A 37 7.00 -4.04 -3.61
C GLY A 37 5.91 -3.93 -2.55
N THR A 38 5.84 -4.87 -1.60
CA THR A 38 4.97 -4.77 -0.42
C THR A 38 5.34 -3.56 0.44
N ASN A 39 6.63 -3.38 0.71
CA ASN A 39 7.11 -2.23 1.49
C ASN A 39 6.83 -0.89 0.78
N THR A 40 6.93 -0.84 -0.56
CA THR A 40 6.55 0.35 -1.34
C THR A 40 5.08 0.70 -1.17
N TYR A 41 4.17 -0.29 -1.22
CA TYR A 41 2.74 -0.07 -0.99
C TYR A 41 2.48 0.49 0.40
N MET A 42 3.04 -0.15 1.43
CA MET A 42 2.92 0.28 2.82
C MET A 42 3.45 1.71 3.02
N PHE A 43 4.55 2.06 2.34
CA PHE A 43 5.09 3.41 2.39
C PHE A 43 4.19 4.44 1.69
N GLY A 44 3.57 4.08 0.56
CA GLY A 44 2.56 4.91 -0.09
C GLY A 44 1.36 5.20 0.81
N ALA A 45 0.82 4.17 1.46
CA ALA A 45 -0.26 4.28 2.43
C ALA A 45 0.12 5.19 3.62
N LEU A 46 1.36 5.08 4.10
CA LEU A 46 1.90 5.96 5.15
C LEU A 46 1.98 7.42 4.69
N ILE A 47 2.51 7.70 3.49
CA ILE A 47 2.57 9.07 2.96
C ILE A 47 1.15 9.64 2.86
N PHE A 48 0.20 8.86 2.34
CA PHE A 48 -1.20 9.26 2.28
C PHE A 48 -1.73 9.72 3.64
N GLU A 49 -1.51 8.92 4.69
CA GLU A 49 -1.94 9.23 6.07
C GLU A 49 -1.25 10.50 6.61
N LEU A 50 0.07 10.63 6.38
CA LEU A 50 0.85 11.80 6.81
C LEU A 50 0.32 13.10 6.21
N PHE A 51 -0.04 13.10 4.92
CA PHE A 51 -0.59 14.30 4.26
C PHE A 51 -2.03 14.62 4.66
N HIS A 52 -2.72 13.67 5.27
CA HIS A 52 -3.99 13.88 5.96
C HIS A 52 -3.84 14.18 7.45
N TRP A 53 -2.61 14.35 7.95
CA TRP A 53 -2.32 14.60 9.37
C TRP A 53 -2.91 13.52 10.29
N GLY A 54 -3.01 12.27 9.81
CA GLY A 54 -3.65 11.17 10.52
C GLY A 54 -5.17 11.27 10.64
N ALA A 55 -5.82 12.27 10.03
CA ALA A 55 -7.28 12.42 10.07
C ALA A 55 -8.02 11.50 9.10
N CYS A 56 -7.30 10.93 8.11
CA CYS A 56 -7.83 10.00 7.12
C CYS A 56 -6.81 8.88 6.91
N VAL A 57 -7.29 7.63 6.98
CA VAL A 57 -6.50 6.42 6.73
C VAL A 57 -6.96 5.74 5.43
N PRO A 58 -6.17 4.82 4.83
CA PRO A 58 -6.64 4.06 3.68
C PRO A 58 -8.01 3.39 3.94
N TYR A 59 -8.92 3.50 2.97
CA TYR A 59 -10.27 2.96 3.07
C TYR A 59 -11.07 3.50 4.26
N ASN A 60 -10.87 4.77 4.62
CA ASN A 60 -11.41 5.42 5.83
C ASN A 60 -12.93 5.20 6.07
N ASP A 61 -13.70 5.09 4.99
CA ASP A 61 -15.17 4.94 5.04
C ASP A 61 -15.63 3.49 5.26
N LEU A 62 -14.70 2.53 5.23
CA LEU A 62 -14.98 1.11 5.45
C LEU A 62 -14.50 0.69 6.85
N ASN A 63 -15.17 -0.25 7.49
CA ASN A 63 -14.66 -0.98 8.65
C ASN A 63 -13.70 -2.11 8.24
N ASP A 64 -13.02 -2.74 9.21
CA ASP A 64 -11.98 -3.74 8.90
C ASP A 64 -12.53 -4.99 8.19
N ASP A 65 -13.74 -5.45 8.53
CA ASP A 65 -14.38 -6.59 7.86
C ASP A 65 -14.77 -6.24 6.41
N GLU A 66 -15.22 -5.01 6.17
CA GLU A 66 -15.52 -4.49 4.83
C GLU A 66 -14.26 -4.38 3.98
N VAL A 67 -13.12 -3.98 4.56
CA VAL A 67 -11.82 -3.96 3.87
C VAL A 67 -11.36 -5.37 3.51
N LEU A 68 -11.51 -6.34 4.42
CA LEU A 68 -11.19 -7.75 4.14
C LEU A 68 -12.06 -8.31 3.01
N GLN A 69 -13.37 -8.08 3.09
CA GLN A 69 -14.31 -8.51 2.07
C GLN A 69 -13.99 -7.87 0.72
N PHE A 70 -13.67 -6.57 0.71
CA PHE A 70 -13.21 -5.85 -0.46
C PHE A 70 -12.01 -6.53 -1.13
N PHE A 71 -10.96 -6.88 -0.36
CA PHE A 71 -9.79 -7.56 -0.92
C PHE A 71 -10.13 -8.97 -1.42
N HIS A 72 -10.94 -9.73 -0.70
CA HIS A 72 -11.36 -11.06 -1.15
C HIS A 72 -12.18 -11.04 -2.46
N ASP A 73 -13.04 -10.03 -2.64
CA ASP A 73 -13.91 -9.94 -3.81
C ASP A 73 -13.21 -9.35 -5.04
N LEU A 74 -12.41 -8.30 -4.83
CA LEU A 74 -11.87 -7.48 -5.92
C LEU A 74 -10.40 -7.71 -6.20
N TRP A 75 -9.64 -8.31 -5.28
CA TRP A 75 -8.24 -8.72 -5.45
C TRP A 75 -8.13 -10.23 -5.69
N PRO A 76 -8.61 -10.73 -6.85
CA PRO A 76 -8.58 -12.16 -7.10
C PRO A 76 -7.14 -12.64 -7.25
N THR A 77 -6.93 -13.81 -6.66
CA THR A 77 -5.74 -14.65 -6.56
C THR A 77 -5.04 -14.98 -7.90
N SER A 78 -5.69 -14.72 -9.03
CA SER A 78 -5.09 -14.83 -10.35
C SER A 78 -5.15 -13.50 -11.08
N LYS A 79 -3.96 -12.98 -11.44
CA LYS A 79 -3.78 -11.80 -12.31
C LYS A 79 -4.58 -11.86 -13.62
N GLN A 80 -5.11 -13.02 -14.00
CA GLN A 80 -5.93 -13.20 -15.20
C GLN A 80 -7.37 -12.67 -15.07
N ASN A 81 -7.92 -12.52 -13.87
CA ASN A 81 -9.31 -12.07 -13.65
C ASN A 81 -9.43 -10.81 -12.78
N SER A 82 -8.30 -10.22 -12.37
CA SER A 82 -8.28 -8.98 -11.60
C SER A 82 -8.73 -7.83 -12.51
N ILE A 83 -9.85 -7.19 -12.14
CA ILE A 83 -10.26 -5.93 -12.76
C ILE A 83 -9.50 -4.86 -12.01
N GLU A 84 -8.48 -4.28 -12.66
CA GLU A 84 -7.78 -3.11 -12.12
C GLU A 84 -8.81 -2.04 -11.74
N PRO A 85 -8.77 -1.51 -10.51
CA PRO A 85 -9.75 -0.55 -10.09
C PRO A 85 -9.69 0.71 -10.94
N SER A 86 -10.86 1.26 -11.25
CA SER A 86 -10.93 2.52 -11.98
C SER A 86 -10.31 3.69 -11.18
N VAL A 87 -9.95 4.79 -11.86
CA VAL A 87 -9.50 6.03 -11.21
C VAL A 87 -10.53 6.55 -10.19
N LEU A 88 -11.83 6.34 -10.44
CA LEU A 88 -12.91 6.69 -9.51
C LEU A 88 -12.83 5.86 -8.22
N PHE A 89 -12.49 4.57 -8.34
CA PHE A 89 -12.26 3.72 -7.20
C PHE A 89 -11.11 4.26 -6.35
N PHE A 90 -9.97 4.55 -6.97
CA PHE A 90 -8.79 5.03 -6.25
C PHE A 90 -9.07 6.34 -5.50
N SER A 91 -9.64 7.34 -6.19
CA SER A 91 -9.98 8.64 -5.58
C SER A 91 -11.04 8.57 -4.48
N THR A 92 -11.84 7.50 -4.42
CA THR A 92 -12.80 7.27 -3.34
C THR A 92 -12.11 6.83 -2.05
N TYR A 93 -11.17 5.87 -2.13
CA TYR A 93 -10.53 5.29 -0.95
C TYR A 93 -9.19 5.93 -0.58
N PHE A 94 -8.62 6.69 -1.50
CA PHE A 94 -7.40 7.46 -1.34
C PHE A 94 -7.60 8.89 -1.88
N PRO A 95 -8.53 9.68 -1.30
CA PRO A 95 -8.79 11.04 -1.77
C PRO A 95 -7.54 11.91 -1.69
N ARG A 96 -7.40 12.85 -2.62
CA ARG A 96 -6.24 13.73 -2.65
C ARG A 96 -6.24 14.69 -1.43
N PRO A 97 -5.15 14.77 -0.65
CA PRO A 97 -5.03 15.75 0.43
C PRO A 97 -4.92 17.18 -0.11
N ASN A 98 -5.55 18.16 0.57
CA ASN A 98 -5.64 19.57 0.14
C ASN A 98 -4.27 20.24 -0.12
N LEU A 99 -3.24 19.89 0.64
CA LEU A 99 -1.88 20.46 0.53
C LEU A 99 -0.93 19.59 -0.30
N CYS A 100 -1.41 18.47 -0.84
CA CYS A 100 -0.60 17.57 -1.64
C CYS A 100 -0.58 18.05 -3.09
N ASN A 101 0.62 18.32 -3.62
CA ASN A 101 0.78 18.70 -5.03
C ASN A 101 0.50 17.51 -5.96
N ASP A 102 0.19 17.79 -7.24
CA ASP A 102 -0.19 16.77 -8.23
C ASP A 102 0.86 15.67 -8.35
N ARG A 103 2.14 16.06 -8.30
CA ARG A 103 3.27 15.15 -8.51
C ARG A 103 3.44 14.16 -7.36
N LEU A 104 3.29 14.64 -6.13
CA LEU A 104 3.36 13.80 -4.95
C LEU A 104 2.12 12.90 -4.84
N TYR A 105 0.94 13.41 -5.18
CA TYR A 105 -0.26 12.59 -5.21
C TYR A 105 -0.12 11.47 -6.25
N ALA A 106 0.31 11.77 -7.48
CA ALA A 106 0.60 10.75 -8.49
C ALA A 106 1.68 9.73 -8.06
N LEU A 107 2.65 10.13 -7.23
CA LEU A 107 3.61 9.21 -6.63
C LEU A 107 2.93 8.25 -5.64
N ILE A 108 2.04 8.77 -4.78
CA ILE A 108 1.24 7.96 -3.86
C ILE A 108 0.39 6.95 -4.64
N GLU A 109 -0.28 7.37 -5.72
CA GLU A 109 -1.07 6.47 -6.58
C GLU A 109 -0.22 5.33 -7.12
N ARG A 110 0.98 5.62 -7.63
CA ARG A 110 1.91 4.60 -8.14
C ARG A 110 2.43 3.66 -7.05
N CYS A 111 2.69 4.15 -5.84
CA CYS A 111 3.07 3.29 -4.72
C CYS A 111 1.96 2.28 -4.38
N LEU A 112 0.71 2.72 -4.51
CA LEU A 112 -0.50 1.94 -4.23
C LEU A 112 -1.02 1.15 -5.45
N SER A 113 -0.23 1.04 -6.52
CA SER A 113 -0.54 0.22 -7.69
C SER A 113 -0.83 -1.23 -7.31
N TRP A 114 -1.79 -1.82 -8.02
CA TRP A 114 -2.23 -3.20 -7.79
C TRP A 114 -1.07 -4.18 -7.96
N SER A 115 -0.41 -4.12 -9.10
CA SER A 115 0.75 -4.93 -9.44
C SER A 115 2.02 -4.38 -8.78
N SER A 116 2.75 -5.24 -8.07
CA SER A 116 4.03 -4.93 -7.43
C SER A 116 5.11 -4.47 -8.43
N LEU A 117 4.97 -4.78 -9.72
CA LEU A 117 5.90 -4.38 -10.79
C LEU A 117 5.73 -2.92 -11.23
N ASP A 118 4.55 -2.35 -11.00
CA ASP A 118 4.23 -0.97 -11.39
C ASP A 118 4.54 0.03 -10.28
N ARG A 119 4.89 -0.49 -9.09
CA ARG A 119 5.28 0.30 -7.93
C ARG A 119 6.72 0.82 -8.10
N PRO A 120 7.00 2.09 -7.76
CA PRO A 120 8.34 2.65 -7.87
C PRO A 120 9.31 2.05 -6.85
N SER A 121 10.60 2.16 -7.14
CA SER A 121 11.65 1.90 -6.16
C SER A 121 11.72 3.02 -5.11
N PHE A 122 12.22 2.70 -3.90
CA PHE A 122 12.49 3.74 -2.88
C PHE A 122 13.41 4.86 -3.35
N ARG A 123 14.31 4.59 -4.30
CA ARG A 123 15.16 5.61 -4.92
C ARG A 123 14.35 6.60 -5.77
N GLU A 124 13.41 6.11 -6.56
CA GLU A 124 12.51 6.99 -7.34
C GLU A 124 11.60 7.80 -6.41
N ILE A 125 11.13 7.18 -5.32
CA ILE A 125 10.32 7.85 -4.30
C ILE A 125 11.11 8.98 -3.65
N SER A 126 12.34 8.72 -3.20
CA SER A 126 13.16 9.75 -2.54
C SER A 126 13.43 10.94 -3.47
N LEU A 127 13.80 10.67 -4.74
CA LEU A 127 14.03 11.72 -5.73
C LEU A 127 12.77 12.57 -5.97
N CYS A 128 11.59 11.95 -6.06
CA CYS A 128 10.34 12.68 -6.25
C CYS A 128 9.99 13.57 -5.03
N ILE A 129 10.23 13.08 -3.82
CA ILE A 129 10.01 13.85 -2.58
C ILE A 129 10.99 15.02 -2.48
N ASP A 130 12.28 14.79 -2.77
CA ASP A 130 13.30 15.84 -2.76
C ASP A 130 12.98 16.95 -3.76
N GLU A 131 12.59 16.58 -4.99
CA GLU A 131 12.21 17.55 -6.02
C GLU A 131 10.93 18.32 -5.70
N THR A 132 10.01 17.74 -4.92
CA THR A 132 8.77 18.43 -4.53
C THR A 132 8.94 19.31 -3.29
N THR A 133 9.86 18.97 -2.39
CA THR A 133 10.16 19.75 -1.17
C THR A 133 11.11 20.91 -1.43
N THR A 134 12.05 20.76 -2.37
CA THR A 134 12.95 21.85 -2.80
C THR A 134 12.23 23.00 -3.53
N MET A 135 10.96 22.84 -3.88
CA MET A 135 10.13 23.89 -4.47
C MET A 135 9.32 24.71 -3.45
N LEU A 136 9.38 24.39 -2.16
CA LEU A 136 8.74 25.19 -1.12
C LEU A 136 9.66 26.35 -0.71
N PRO A 137 9.25 27.62 -0.85
CA PRO A 137 10.03 28.73 -0.34
C PRO A 137 10.14 28.63 1.19
N SER A 138 11.37 28.84 1.68
CA SER A 138 11.74 28.89 3.11
C SER A 138 11.11 30.05 3.85
#